data_AF-A0AAW8APA1-F1
#
_entry.id   AF-A0AAW8APA1-F1
#
_cell.length_a   1.000
_cell.length_b   1.000
_cell.length_c   1.000
_cell.angle_alpha   90.00
_cell.angle_beta   90.00
_cell.angle_gamma   90.00
#
_symmetry.space_group_name_H-M   'P 1'
#
loop_
_entity.id
_entity.type
_entity.pdbx_description
1 polymer ?
#
loop_
_entity_poly.entity_id
_entity_poly.type
_entity_poly.pdbx_seq_one_letter_code
_entity_poly.pdbx_strand_id
1 'polypeptide(L)'
;QQSLEAVAVKVRQAGFSPLILGDLEGEARDVAKVHAGIARQIVQHGQPLAAPCVILSGGETTVTVRGNGRGGRNAEFLLSLTDSLKGLPGVYA
;
A
#
# COMPACT_ATOMS: atom_id res chain seq x y z
N GLN A 1 -14.89 -4.56 -0.81
CA GLN A 1 -14.62 -5.41 -2.00
C GLN A 1 -14.93 -4.76 -3.35
N GLN A 2 -16.16 -4.30 -3.62
CA GLN A 2 -16.57 -3.79 -4.95
C GLN A 2 -15.65 -2.70 -5.53
N SER A 3 -15.20 -1.74 -4.71
CA SER A 3 -14.29 -0.68 -5.13
C SER A 3 -12.92 -1.20 -5.56
N LEU A 4 -12.37 -2.21 -4.88
CA LEU A 4 -11.05 -2.79 -5.22
C LEU A 4 -11.09 -3.50 -6.56
N GLU A 5 -12.17 -4.24 -6.84
CA GLU A 5 -12.36 -4.89 -8.14
C GLU A 5 -12.50 -3.87 -9.27
N ALA A 6 -13.24 -2.79 -9.04
CA ALA A 6 -13.36 -1.71 -10.03
C ALA A 6 -12.01 -1.06 -10.34
N VAL A 7 -11.17 -0.83 -9.33
CA VAL A 7 -9.80 -0.34 -9.53
C VAL A 7 -8.95 -1.39 -10.25
N ALA A 8 -9.05 -2.68 -9.88
CA ALA A 8 -8.31 -3.76 -10.51
C ALA A 8 -8.63 -3.89 -12.01
N VAL A 9 -9.87 -3.66 -12.43
CA VAL A 9 -10.24 -3.57 -13.86
C VAL A 9 -9.49 -2.44 -14.55
N LYS A 10 -9.48 -1.23 -13.97
CA LYS A 10 -8.75 -0.08 -14.53
C LYS A 10 -7.23 -0.32 -14.59
N VAL A 11 -6.67 -0.94 -13.55
CA VAL A 11 -5.24 -1.31 -13.49
C VAL A 11 -4.89 -2.25 -14.64
N ARG A 12 -5.70 -3.29 -14.88
CA ARG A 12 -5.51 -4.22 -16.01
C ARG A 12 -5.64 -3.51 -17.37
N GLN A 13 -6.62 -2.61 -17.52
CA GLN A 13 -6.80 -1.81 -18.73
C GLN A 13 -5.60 -0.88 -19.01
N ALA A 14 -4.91 -0.45 -17.96
CA ALA A 14 -3.69 0.36 -18.06
C ALA A 14 -2.41 -0.49 -18.30
N GLY A 15 -2.52 -1.82 -18.44
CA GLY A 15 -1.39 -2.70 -18.71
C GLY A 15 -0.59 -3.14 -17.48
N PHE A 16 -1.13 -2.93 -16.27
CA PHE A 16 -0.50 -3.35 -15.02
C PHE A 16 -1.23 -4.56 -14.43
N SER A 17 -0.51 -5.38 -13.66
CA SER A 17 -1.13 -6.48 -12.91
C SER A 17 -1.54 -6.03 -11.50
N PRO A 18 -2.81 -6.16 -11.08
CA PRO A 18 -3.24 -5.81 -9.73
C PRO A 18 -2.93 -6.94 -8.72
N LEU A 19 -2.34 -6.58 -7.58
CA LEU A 19 -2.23 -7.42 -6.39
C LEU A 19 -3.20 -6.89 -5.32
N ILE A 20 -4.34 -7.57 -5.15
CA ILE A 20 -5.36 -7.18 -4.15
C ILE A 20 -5.04 -7.88 -2.83
N LEU A 21 -4.75 -7.10 -1.78
CA LEU A 21 -4.48 -7.59 -0.43
C LEU A 21 -5.74 -7.71 0.45
N GLY A 22 -6.86 -7.16 -0.03
CA GLY A 22 -8.16 -7.22 0.64
C GLY A 22 -8.43 -5.99 1.50
N ASP A 23 -9.24 -6.21 2.54
CA ASP A 23 -9.69 -5.21 3.49
C ASP A 23 -8.78 -5.25 4.73
N LEU A 24 -8.00 -4.20 4.96
CA LEU A 24 -6.97 -4.16 5.98
C LEU A 24 -7.38 -3.26 7.14
N GLU A 25 -7.29 -3.80 8.34
CA GLU A 25 -7.52 -3.11 9.61
C GLU A 25 -6.24 -3.07 10.45
N GLY A 26 -6.27 -2.29 11.53
CA GLY A 26 -5.15 -2.12 12.46
C GLY A 26 -4.47 -0.77 12.35
N GLU A 27 -3.32 -0.62 13.03
CA GLU A 27 -2.59 0.65 13.07
C GLU A 27 -2.03 1.02 11.69
N ALA A 28 -2.41 2.20 11.19
CA ALA A 28 -2.09 2.67 9.84
C ALA A 28 -0.58 2.62 9.53
N ARG A 29 0.26 2.97 10.52
CA ARG A 29 1.71 2.92 10.38
C ARG A 29 2.26 1.52 10.19
N ASP A 30 1.60 0.50 10.73
CA ASP A 30 2.09 -0.88 10.65
C ASP A 30 1.63 -1.54 9.36
N VAL A 31 0.38 -1.27 8.94
CA VAL A 31 -0.11 -1.68 7.61
C VAL A 31 0.77 -1.09 6.50
N ALA A 32 1.21 0.16 6.63
CA ALA A 32 2.14 0.79 5.69
C ALA A 32 3.50 0.07 5.60
N LYS A 33 4.07 -0.40 6.72
CA LYS A 33 5.33 -1.17 6.73
C LYS A 33 5.18 -2.50 5.99
N VAL A 34 4.04 -3.16 6.14
CA VAL A 34 3.72 -4.39 5.41
C VAL A 34 3.68 -4.12 3.91
N HIS A 35 3.01 -3.05 3.46
CA HIS A 35 3.03 -2.65 2.05
C HIS A 35 4.44 -2.37 1.52
N ALA A 36 5.28 -1.67 2.27
CA ALA A 36 6.68 -1.44 1.88
C ALA A 36 7.47 -2.75 1.76
N GLY A 37 7.21 -3.72 2.64
CA GLY A 37 7.81 -5.06 2.58
C GLY A 37 7.42 -5.81 1.30
N ILE A 38 6.14 -5.79 0.93
CA ILE A 38 5.63 -6.41 -0.29
C ILE A 38 6.22 -5.72 -1.53
N ALA A 39 6.25 -4.39 -1.56
CA ALA A 39 6.85 -3.64 -2.65
C ALA A 39 8.34 -3.99 -2.85
N ARG A 40 9.11 -4.12 -1.76
CA ARG A 40 10.50 -4.60 -1.82
C ARG A 40 10.61 -6.00 -2.39
N GLN A 41 9.77 -6.93 -1.92
CA GLN A 41 9.78 -8.31 -2.40
C GLN A 41 9.51 -8.38 -3.91
N ILE A 42 8.58 -7.55 -4.41
CA ILE A 42 8.26 -7.45 -5.83
C ILE A 42 9.47 -6.93 -6.62
N VAL A 43 10.07 -5.83 -6.17
CA VAL A 43 11.21 -5.21 -6.88
C VAL A 43 12.43 -6.12 -6.88
N GLN A 44 12.72 -6.77 -5.75
CA GLN A 44 13.95 -7.56 -5.57
C GLN A 44 13.83 -8.98 -6.10
N HIS A 45 12.63 -9.57 -6.03
CA HIS A 45 12.44 -11.00 -6.26
C HIS A 45 11.29 -11.33 -7.23
N GLY A 46 10.54 -10.34 -7.71
CA GLY A 46 9.39 -10.57 -8.61
C GLY A 46 8.24 -11.33 -7.96
N GLN A 47 8.13 -11.27 -6.62
CA GLN A 47 7.14 -12.01 -5.83
C GLN A 47 6.35 -11.09 -4.92
N PRO A 48 5.05 -11.37 -4.67
CA PRO A 48 4.26 -12.47 -5.21
C PRO A 48 3.83 -12.27 -6.66
N LEU A 49 4.16 -11.13 -7.26
CA LEU A 49 3.81 -10.73 -8.61
C LEU A 49 4.97 -9.95 -9.22
N ALA A 50 5.28 -10.15 -10.50
CA ALA A 50 6.33 -9.41 -11.17
C ALA A 50 5.89 -7.98 -11.51
N ALA A 51 6.82 -7.03 -11.42
CA ALA A 51 6.63 -5.68 -11.95
C ALA A 51 6.53 -5.73 -13.50
N PRO A 52 5.73 -4.86 -14.14
CA PRO A 52 4.96 -3.76 -13.55
C PRO A 52 3.61 -4.20 -12.95
N CYS A 53 3.34 -3.80 -11.71
CA CYS A 53 2.13 -4.16 -10.97
C CYS A 53 1.66 -3.04 -10.02
N VAL A 54 0.42 -3.15 -9.54
CA VAL A 54 -0.18 -2.22 -8.57
C VAL A 54 -0.66 -2.99 -7.35
N ILE A 55 -0.25 -2.58 -6.16
CA ILE A 55 -0.72 -3.15 -4.89
C ILE A 55 -1.98 -2.41 -4.46
N LEU A 56 -3.06 -3.13 -4.16
CA LEU A 56 -4.35 -2.58 -3.79
C LEU A 56 -4.81 -3.13 -2.44
N SER A 57 -5.15 -2.23 -1.52
CA SER A 57 -5.80 -2.55 -0.25
C SER A 57 -6.96 -1.60 0.00
N GLY A 58 -8.05 -2.12 0.57
CA GLY A 58 -9.12 -1.31 1.14
C GLY A 58 -9.06 -1.34 2.66
N GLY A 59 -10.06 -0.72 3.29
CA GLY A 59 -10.37 -0.94 4.69
C GLY A 59 -10.29 0.28 5.59
N GLU A 60 -10.27 0.00 6.89
CA GLU A 60 -10.38 0.97 7.96
C GLU A 60 -9.25 0.78 8.96
N THR A 61 -8.16 1.53 8.75
CA THR A 61 -7.05 1.59 9.71
C THR A 61 -7.30 2.60 10.81
N THR A 62 -6.67 2.40 11.97
CA THR A 62 -6.72 3.32 13.10
C THR A 62 -5.39 4.04 13.29
N VAL A 63 -5.43 5.13 14.06
CA VAL A 63 -4.23 5.79 14.56
C VAL A 63 -4.40 5.98 16.05
N THR A 64 -3.51 5.36 16.82
CA THR A 64 -3.38 5.69 18.24
C THR A 64 -2.68 7.04 18.39
N VAL A 65 -3.46 8.08 18.70
CA VAL A 65 -2.96 9.45 18.89
C VAL A 65 -2.19 9.54 20.22
N ARG A 66 -0.94 10.01 20.15
CA ARG A 66 -0.06 10.17 21.33
C ARG A 66 0.44 11.60 21.54
N GLY A 67 0.08 12.54 20.66
CA GLY A 67 0.54 13.92 20.71
C GLY A 67 -0.43 14.87 20.04
N ASN A 68 -0.06 16.14 19.98
CA ASN A 68 -0.94 17.24 19.53
C ASN A 68 -0.75 17.59 18.04
N GLY A 69 -0.22 16.65 17.26
CA GLY A 69 -0.07 16.81 15.82
C GLY A 69 -1.42 16.79 15.09
N ARG A 70 -1.40 17.11 13.80
CA ARG A 70 -2.58 17.06 12.93
C ARG A 70 -2.35 16.07 11.80
N GLY A 71 -3.32 15.23 11.54
CA GLY A 71 -3.28 14.22 10.49
C GLY A 71 -4.50 13.30 10.55
N GLY A 72 -4.36 12.12 9.98
CA GLY A 72 -5.34 11.05 10.02
C GLY A 72 -4.73 9.75 9.51
N ARG A 73 -5.46 8.65 9.60
CA ARG A 73 -4.99 7.30 9.22
C ARG A 73 -4.31 7.20 7.85
N ASN A 74 -4.85 7.84 6.81
CA ASN A 74 -4.22 7.80 5.48
C ASN A 74 -2.95 8.64 5.41
N ALA A 75 -2.88 9.76 6.13
CA ALA A 75 -1.65 10.56 6.21
C ALA A 75 -0.56 9.83 7.02
N GLU A 76 -0.94 9.20 8.13
CA GLU A 76 -0.05 8.34 8.94
C GLU A 76 0.48 7.16 8.12
N PHE A 77 -0.40 6.52 7.34
CA PHE A 77 -0.04 5.45 6.44
C PHE A 77 0.99 5.91 5.39
N LEU A 78 0.71 7.01 4.67
CA LEU A 78 1.61 7.52 3.63
C LEU A 78 2.97 7.95 4.21
N LEU A 79 2.98 8.56 5.39
CA LEU A 79 4.21 8.95 6.07
C LEU A 79 5.05 7.71 6.46
N SER A 80 4.42 6.71 7.08
CA SER A 80 5.10 5.46 7.45
C SER A 80 5.56 4.67 6.22
N LEU A 81 4.77 4.67 5.14
CA LEU A 81 5.12 4.04 3.86
C LEU A 81 6.36 4.71 3.24
N THR A 82 6.38 6.04 3.23
CA THR A 82 7.50 6.84 2.70
C THR A 82 8.78 6.54 3.47
N ASP A 83 8.73 6.59 4.81
CA ASP A 83 9.87 6.26 5.68
C ASP A 83 10.32 4.80 5.48
N SER A 84 9.38 3.88 5.32
CA SER A 84 9.68 2.46 5.13
C SER A 84 10.27 2.15 3.75
N LEU A 85 9.84 2.85 2.69
CA LEU A 85 10.34 2.64 1.32
C LEU A 85 11.72 3.24 1.11
N LYS A 86 12.10 4.30 1.85
CA LYS A 86 13.43 4.94 1.77
C LYS A 86 13.86 5.28 0.33
N GLY A 87 12.91 5.72 -0.50
CA GLY A 87 13.17 6.08 -1.89
C GLY A 87 13.49 4.88 -2.81
N LEU A 88 12.97 3.69 -2.51
CA LEU A 88 13.12 2.49 -3.34
C LEU A 88 12.82 2.79 -4.83
N PRO A 89 13.81 2.65 -5.74
CA PRO A 89 13.62 2.97 -7.14
C PRO A 89 12.53 2.12 -7.80
N GLY A 90 11.72 2.74 -8.65
CA GLY A 90 10.65 2.06 -9.38
C GLY A 90 9.37 1.79 -8.57
N VAL A 91 9.25 2.34 -7.35
CA VAL A 91 8.04 2.26 -6.52
C VAL A 91 7.44 3.64 -6.32
N TYR A 92 6.12 3.73 -6.48
CA TYR A 92 5.32 4.96 -6.39
C TYR A 92 4.10 4.73 -5.50
N ALA A 93 3.71 5.73 -4.71
CA ALA A 93 2.56 5.69 -3.79
C ALA A 93 1.88 7.05 -3.69
#